data_AF-A0A087M2T8-F1
#
_entry.id   AF-A0A087M2T8-F1
#
_cell.length_a   1.000
_cell.length_b   1.000
_cell.length_c   1.000
_cell.angle_alpha   90.00
_cell.angle_beta   90.00
_cell.angle_gamma   90.00
#
_symmetry.space_group_name_H-M   'P 1'
#
loop_
_entity.id
_entity.type
_entity.pdbx_description
1 polymer ?
#
loop_
_entity_poly.entity_id
_entity_poly.type
_entity_poly.pdbx_seq_one_letter_code
_entity_poly.pdbx_strand_id
1 'polypeptide(L)'
;MTDYNASAELYPGRHYKHLRVARYQRFPSLAEAVQYAIEQLPLNVQPSSLVESDEVRYDGGAIRQLYFSDDYPLRRAFANRPATGGTG
;
A
#
# COMPACT_ATOMS: atom_id res chain seq x y z
N MET A 1 13.64 6.25 -10.78
CA MET A 1 12.53 5.51 -11.39
C MET A 1 12.27 4.32 -10.50
N THR A 2 11.08 4.24 -9.90
CA THR A 2 10.75 3.13 -8.99
C THR A 2 10.32 1.93 -9.83
N ASP A 3 10.95 0.77 -9.63
CA ASP A 3 10.52 -0.45 -10.30
C ASP A 3 9.36 -1.07 -9.52
N TYR A 4 8.16 -0.94 -10.08
CA TYR A 4 6.95 -1.48 -9.49
C TYR A 4 6.82 -3.01 -9.60
N ASN A 5 7.61 -3.65 -10.47
CA ASN A 5 7.59 -5.10 -10.69
C ASN A 5 8.58 -5.84 -9.79
N ALA A 6 9.52 -5.13 -9.16
CA ALA A 6 10.45 -5.72 -8.20
C ALA A 6 9.70 -6.33 -7.01
N SER A 7 10.15 -7.49 -6.53
CA SER A 7 9.53 -8.14 -5.37
C SER A 7 9.61 -7.25 -4.13
N ALA A 8 8.60 -7.38 -3.28
CA ALA A 8 8.45 -6.49 -2.14
C ALA A 8 7.98 -7.23 -0.88
N GLU A 9 8.35 -6.68 0.27
CA GLU A 9 8.05 -7.22 1.59
C GLU A 9 7.32 -6.16 2.40
N LEU A 10 6.12 -6.47 2.87
CA LEU A 10 5.31 -5.60 3.71
C LEU A 10 5.46 -5.96 5.18
N TYR A 11 5.80 -4.96 5.98
CA TYR A 11 5.88 -5.00 7.43
C TYR A 11 4.78 -4.09 8.00
N PRO A 12 3.65 -4.66 8.41
CA PRO A 12 2.60 -3.89 9.06
C PRO A 12 3.06 -3.39 10.45
N GLY A 13 2.62 -2.19 10.82
CA GLY A 13 3.09 -1.50 12.01
C GLY A 13 2.94 -2.24 13.34
N ARG A 14 3.85 -1.91 14.26
CA ARG A 14 4.17 -2.66 15.50
C ARG A 14 3.07 -2.68 16.56
N HIS A 15 2.06 -1.80 16.47
CA HIS A 15 0.99 -1.66 17.48
C HIS A 15 -0.17 -2.64 17.31
N TYR A 16 -0.06 -3.56 16.36
CA TYR A 16 -1.18 -4.41 15.93
C TYR A 16 -1.27 -5.73 16.72
N LYS A 17 -1.16 -5.67 18.05
CA LYS A 17 -1.21 -6.85 18.95
C LYS A 17 -2.53 -7.64 18.89
N HIS A 18 -3.58 -7.10 18.27
CA HIS A 18 -4.94 -7.63 18.37
C HIS A 18 -5.50 -8.30 17.11
N LEU A 19 -4.77 -8.28 15.99
CA LEU A 19 -5.29 -8.80 14.73
C LEU A 19 -4.33 -9.86 14.21
N ARG A 20 -4.81 -11.11 14.21
CA ARG A 20 -4.12 -12.30 13.65
C ARG A 20 -3.78 -12.17 12.15
N VAL A 21 -4.06 -11.02 11.53
CA VAL A 21 -4.14 -10.79 10.09
C VAL A 21 -2.95 -9.99 9.54
N ALA A 22 -2.37 -9.06 10.31
CA ALA A 22 -1.22 -8.29 9.80
C ALA A 22 0.08 -8.98 10.19
N ARG A 23 0.34 -10.10 9.52
CA ARG A 23 1.68 -10.70 9.50
C ARG A 23 2.46 -10.08 8.36
N TYR A 24 3.78 -10.09 8.52
CA TYR A 24 4.72 -9.91 7.42
C TYR A 24 4.24 -10.66 6.17
N GLN A 25 4.28 -9.99 5.01
CA GLN A 25 3.78 -10.55 3.77
C GLN A 25 4.72 -10.19 2.62
N ARG A 26 5.15 -11.21 1.87
CA ARG A 26 5.90 -11.03 0.64
C ARG A 26 4.94 -10.93 -0.53
N PHE A 27 5.24 -10.04 -1.45
CA PHE A 27 4.53 -9.82 -2.68
C PHE A 27 5.47 -10.04 -3.88
N PRO A 28 4.93 -10.55 -5.00
CA PRO A 28 5.68 -10.69 -6.24
C PRO A 28 6.20 -9.34 -6.75
N SER A 29 5.46 -8.26 -6.48
CA SER A 29 5.73 -6.91 -6.97
C SER A 29 5.50 -5.83 -5.90
N LEU A 30 6.24 -4.72 -6.01
CA LEU A 30 6.08 -3.52 -5.19
C LEU A 30 4.70 -2.90 -5.35
N ALA A 31 4.15 -2.91 -6.57
CA ALA A 31 2.79 -2.42 -6.78
C ALA A 31 1.76 -3.23 -5.97
N GLU A 32 1.85 -4.55 -5.95
CA GLU A 32 0.91 -5.36 -5.14
C GLU A 32 1.06 -5.08 -3.64
N ALA A 33 2.29 -4.95 -3.14
CA ALA A 33 2.55 -4.61 -1.74
C ALA A 33 1.95 -3.25 -1.35
N VAL A 34 2.15 -2.24 -2.22
CA VAL A 34 1.61 -0.88 -2.03
C VAL A 34 0.08 -0.89 -2.10
N GLN A 35 -0.52 -1.63 -3.04
CA GLN A 35 -1.98 -1.77 -3.14
C GLN A 35 -2.56 -2.36 -1.87
N TYR A 36 -2.00 -3.48 -1.40
CA TYR A 36 -2.44 -4.14 -0.20
C TYR A 36 -2.30 -3.24 1.03
N ALA A 37 -1.19 -2.50 1.13
CA ALA A 37 -0.94 -1.59 2.23
C ALA A 37 -1.98 -0.46 2.33
N ILE A 38 -2.52 0.02 1.20
CA ILE A 38 -3.51 1.11 1.17
C ILE A 38 -4.95 0.59 1.18
N GLU A 39 -5.23 -0.54 0.55
CA GLU A 39 -6.60 -1.05 0.36
C GLU A 39 -7.03 -2.05 1.42
N GLN A 40 -6.10 -2.88 1.91
CA GLN A 40 -6.43 -4.01 2.80
C GLN A 40 -6.05 -3.75 4.26
N LEU A 41 -4.98 -2.99 4.51
CA LEU A 41 -4.65 -2.61 5.88
C LEU A 41 -5.63 -1.55 6.40
N PRO A 42 -6.08 -1.65 7.66
CA PRO A 42 -6.93 -0.62 8.22
C PRO A 42 -6.17 0.69 8.41
N LEU A 43 -6.91 1.80 8.30
CA LEU A 43 -6.39 3.18 8.23
C LEU A 43 -5.47 3.57 9.41
N ASN A 44 -5.64 2.94 10.57
CA ASN A 44 -4.79 3.16 11.73
C ASN A 44 -3.40 2.49 11.62
N VAL A 45 -3.22 1.53 10.70
CA VAL A 45 -1.96 0.79 10.47
C VAL A 45 -1.20 1.30 9.26
N GLN A 46 -1.89 1.72 8.21
CA GLN A 46 -1.29 2.23 6.97
C GLN A 46 -0.13 3.22 7.21
N PRO A 47 -0.27 4.27 8.05
CA PRO A 47 0.81 5.23 8.28
C PRO A 47 2.01 4.63 9.02
N SER A 48 1.81 3.53 9.76
CA SER A 48 2.87 2.81 10.48
C SER A 48 3.44 1.61 9.72
N SER A 49 3.01 1.40 8.48
CA SER A 49 3.44 0.28 7.65
C SER A 49 4.72 0.63 6.91
N LEU A 50 5.52 -0.40 6.63
CA LEU A 50 6.75 -0.29 5.87
C LEU A 50 6.73 -1.31 4.74
N VAL A 51 7.06 -0.90 3.52
CA VAL A 51 7.30 -1.79 2.38
C VAL A 51 8.77 -1.72 2.03
N GLU A 52 9.42 -2.86 1.85
CA GLU A 52 10.78 -2.94 1.36
C GLU A 52 10.79 -3.59 -0.02
N SER A 53 11.49 -3.01 -0.99
CA SER A 53 11.65 -3.59 -2.32
C SER A 53 13.01 -3.16 -2.87
N ASP A 54 13.77 -4.12 -3.40
CA ASP A 54 15.11 -3.89 -3.96
C ASP A 54 16.03 -3.10 -3.00
N GLU A 55 16.06 -3.49 -1.72
CA GLU A 55 16.80 -2.81 -0.64
C GLU A 55 16.30 -1.38 -0.29
N VAL A 56 15.27 -0.88 -0.98
CA VAL A 56 14.64 0.42 -0.69
C VAL A 56 13.48 0.25 0.26
N ARG A 57 13.46 1.06 1.32
CA ARG A 57 12.39 1.09 2.33
C ARG A 57 11.45 2.27 2.11
N TYR A 58 10.16 1.98 2.08
CA TYR A 58 9.07 2.92 1.92
C TYR A 58 8.19 2.91 3.17
N ASP A 59 8.14 4.00 3.92
CA ASP A 59 7.23 4.19 5.04
C ASP A 59 5.79 4.52 4.57
N GLY A 60 4.84 4.59 5.50
CA GLY A 60 3.44 4.87 5.19
C GLY A 60 3.20 6.12 4.34
N GLY A 61 4.03 7.17 4.48
CA GLY A 61 3.97 8.35 3.63
C GLY A 61 4.44 8.05 2.20
N ALA A 62 5.59 7.39 2.07
CA ALA A 62 6.15 6.99 0.78
C ALA A 62 5.25 5.98 0.04
N ILE A 63 4.72 4.97 0.74
CA ILE A 63 3.73 4.00 0.21
C ILE A 63 2.53 4.74 -0.38
N ARG A 64 2.02 5.74 0.33
CA ARG A 64 0.88 6.54 -0.13
C ARG A 64 1.24 7.35 -1.38
N GLN A 65 2.43 7.95 -1.44
CA GLN A 65 2.89 8.65 -2.64
C GLN A 65 3.04 7.71 -3.84
N LEU A 66 3.60 6.52 -3.65
CA LEU A 66 3.70 5.49 -4.69
C LEU A 66 2.33 5.09 -5.22
N TYR A 67 1.38 4.81 -4.31
CA TYR A 67 0.02 4.45 -4.70
C TYR A 67 -0.67 5.56 -5.50
N PHE A 68 -0.46 6.83 -5.14
CA PHE A 68 -1.08 7.97 -5.80
C PHE A 68 -0.30 8.52 -7.00
N SER A 69 0.92 8.02 -7.27
CA SER A 69 1.74 8.43 -8.42
C SER A 69 1.12 8.06 -9.77
N ASP A 70 1.21 8.96 -10.75
CA ASP A 70 0.69 8.71 -12.11
C ASP A 70 1.34 7.49 -12.79
N ASP A 71 2.55 7.12 -12.38
CA ASP A 71 3.29 5.94 -12.89
C ASP A 71 2.83 4.61 -12.29
N TYR A 72 1.86 4.62 -11.36
CA TYR A 72 1.42 3.41 -10.66
C TYR A 72 0.70 2.43 -11.61
N PRO A 73 1.19 1.18 -11.78
CA PRO A 73 0.74 0.33 -12.87
C PRO A 73 -0.56 -0.44 -12.61
N LEU A 74 -1.00 -0.55 -11.35
CA LEU A 74 -2.20 -1.31 -10.98
C LEU A 74 -3.44 -0.42 -10.89
N ARG A 75 -4.61 -1.00 -11.19
CA ARG A 75 -5.89 -0.30 -11.02
C ARG A 75 -6.16 -0.09 -9.54
N ARG A 76 -6.32 1.18 -9.17
CA ARG A 76 -6.71 1.61 -7.81
C ARG A 76 -8.19 1.30 -7.57
N ALA A 77 -8.53 0.66 -6.46
CA ALA A 77 -9.92 0.39 -6.10
C ALA A 77 -10.75 1.68 -5.95
N PHE A 78 -10.13 2.78 -5.51
CA PHE A 78 -10.79 4.09 -5.41
C PHE A 78 -11.01 4.80 -6.75
N ALA A 79 -10.28 4.44 -7.81
CA ALA A 79 -10.45 5.04 -9.13
C ALA A 79 -11.71 4.56 -9.87
N ASN A 80 -12.41 3.56 -9.35
CA ASN A 80 -13.67 3.07 -9.92
C ASN A 80 -14.90 3.41 -9.05
N ARG A 81 -14.78 4.34 -8.10
CA ARG A 81 -15.97 4.98 -7.56
C ARG A 81 -16.40 5.99 -8.64
N PRO A 82 -17.51 5.79 -9.39
CA PRO A 82 -18.04 6.90 -10.17
C PRO A 82 -18.15 8.08 -9.21
N ALA A 83 -17.76 9.26 -9.67
CA ALA A 83 -18.07 10.50 -8.97
C ALA A 83 -19.60 10.59 -8.90
N THR A 84 -20.21 9.93 -7.91
CA THR A 84 -21.63 10.03 -7.68
C THR A 84 -21.84 11.43 -7.15
N GLY A 85 -22.39 12.29 -8.02
CA GLY A 85 -22.84 13.61 -7.68
C GLY A 85 -23.70 13.57 -6.41
N GLY A 86 -23.46 14.56 -5.56
CA GLY A 86 -24.27 14.88 -4.40
C GLY A 86 -24.25 16.39 -4.22
N THR A 87 -24.88 17.08 -5.18
CA THR A 87 -25.43 18.42 -4.97
C THR A 87 -26.48 18.33 -3.85
N GLY A 88 -26.39 19.21 -2.86
CA GLY A 88 -27.38 19.38 -1.80
C GLY A 88 -26.91 20.38 -0.78
#